data_AF-A0A2Z6RVJ5-F1
#
_entry.id   AF-A0A2Z6RVJ5-F1
#
_cell.length_a   1.000
_cell.length_b   1.000
_cell.length_c   1.000
_cell.angle_alpha   90.00
_cell.angle_beta   90.00
_cell.angle_gamma   90.00
#
_symmetry.space_group_name_H-M   'P 1'
#
loop_
_entity.id
_entity.type
_entity.pdbx_description
1 polymer ?
#
loop_
_entity_poly.entity_id
_entity_poly.type
_entity_poly.pdbx_seq_one_letter_code
_entity_poly.pdbx_strand_id
1 'polypeptide(L)'
;MIPNSPGQRRDHTATLIDNKLYILGGFNSYNDFERDFFYLDVSVSFNTRNLLWKDLSNIDIVPSHSRAASVKGGANNNTLFLYGGFNVMPMDLVYSFNPQSNSWNIPNITGDIPIRKSGLTGIIDHKGIMYLWGGYNYDENYVILNDMLILDTINLVWGKGSSAGAPAERFLYGATLLADNNIIYVGGVNKAQELALNQVYLYDTINNYWSANTTSGEVPSGRDSFSTVLGLDGQRIIIFGGSATSIVQSQDLKPEDSLYELNLINFEWRIPKVFGQIPESRMSHKANVIGKYMVISFGEGYNQSIESDILLLDISNVDEYTWTNEFYPSLSSPSPPPTVSTSNVPAISLPSSISQSAMIGAIVGSISGVALLSFGGLFLYKWNKSRHKEGISHQIHL
;
A
#
# COMPACT_ATOMS: atom_id res chain seq x y z
N MET A 1 19.44 15.25 23.00
CA MET A 1 18.01 15.19 22.67
C MET A 1 17.60 16.51 22.07
N ILE A 2 17.11 16.48 20.83
CA ILE A 2 16.43 17.64 20.23
C ILE A 2 15.07 17.73 20.95
N PRO A 3 14.68 18.89 21.53
CA PRO A 3 13.37 19.04 22.12
C PRO A 3 12.28 18.67 21.10
N ASN A 4 11.33 17.80 21.49
CA ASN A 4 10.21 17.33 20.67
C ASN A 4 10.51 16.27 19.59
N SER A 5 11.64 15.55 19.65
CA SER A 5 11.81 14.34 18.83
C SER A 5 11.12 13.14 19.48
N PRO A 6 10.39 12.31 18.71
CA PRO A 6 9.85 11.05 19.19
C PRO A 6 10.94 10.16 19.79
N GLY A 7 10.60 9.50 20.91
CA GLY A 7 11.39 8.41 21.45
C GLY A 7 11.41 7.20 20.50
N GLN A 8 12.38 6.31 20.73
CA GLN A 8 12.53 5.05 20.00
C GLN A 8 11.26 4.22 20.10
N ARG A 9 10.84 3.65 18.98
CA ARG A 9 9.65 2.81 18.94
C ARG A 9 9.63 1.88 17.75
N ARG A 10 8.94 0.77 17.96
CA ARG A 10 8.57 -0.21 16.94
C ARG A 10 7.06 -0.42 16.94
N ASP A 11 6.55 -1.13 15.95
CA ASP A 11 5.14 -1.51 15.86
C ASP A 11 4.15 -0.33 15.91
N HIS A 12 4.61 0.88 15.56
CA HIS A 12 3.77 2.07 15.39
C HIS A 12 3.00 2.01 14.07
N THR A 13 2.05 2.93 13.92
CA THR A 13 1.39 3.18 12.63
C THR A 13 2.00 4.38 11.92
N ALA A 14 1.96 4.40 10.59
CA ALA A 14 2.43 5.53 9.79
C ALA A 14 1.51 5.71 8.58
N THR A 15 0.74 6.80 8.56
CA THR A 15 -0.26 7.09 7.52
C THR A 15 0.02 8.44 6.87
N LEU A 16 0.25 8.44 5.56
CA LEU A 16 0.37 9.67 4.78
C LEU A 16 -1.03 10.24 4.46
N ILE A 17 -1.30 11.46 4.92
CA ILE A 17 -2.48 12.25 4.53
C ILE A 17 -2.03 13.61 4.04
N ASP A 18 -2.42 13.94 2.81
CA ASP A 18 -1.93 15.08 2.05
C ASP A 18 -0.38 15.12 2.08
N ASN A 19 0.20 16.11 2.75
CA ASN A 19 1.64 16.27 2.91
C ASN A 19 2.12 16.04 4.36
N LYS A 20 1.40 15.22 5.14
CA LYS A 20 1.74 14.92 6.53
C LYS A 20 1.80 13.42 6.74
N LEU A 21 2.95 12.93 7.18
CA LEU A 21 3.12 11.56 7.62
C LEU A 21 2.78 11.48 9.11
N TYR A 22 1.55 11.04 9.41
CA TYR A 22 1.07 10.86 10.77
C TYR A 22 1.61 9.57 11.36
N ILE A 23 2.14 9.64 12.57
CA ILE A 23 2.64 8.48 13.32
C ILE A 23 1.93 8.42 14.67
N LEU A 24 1.48 7.23 15.02
CA LEU A 24 0.74 6.98 16.25
C LEU A 24 1.16 5.68 16.92
N GLY A 25 1.30 5.76 18.24
CA GLY A 25 1.48 4.62 19.14
C GLY A 25 2.84 3.93 18.98
N GLY A 26 2.83 2.62 19.13
CA GLY A 26 3.99 1.76 19.09
C GLY A 26 4.43 1.26 20.47
N PHE A 27 5.59 0.65 20.49
CA PHE A 27 6.19 0.03 21.66
C PHE A 27 7.61 0.56 21.81
N ASN A 28 7.93 1.14 22.97
CA ASN A 28 9.23 1.74 23.21
C ASN A 28 10.29 0.70 23.62
N SER A 29 11.52 1.15 23.83
CA SER A 29 12.64 0.29 24.25
C SER A 29 12.52 -0.27 25.67
N TYR A 30 11.63 0.28 26.50
CA TYR A 30 11.29 -0.23 27.83
C TYR A 30 10.13 -1.23 27.82
N ASN A 31 9.61 -1.56 26.63
CA ASN A 31 8.45 -2.41 26.43
C ASN A 31 7.14 -1.83 26.98
N ASP A 32 7.01 -0.50 26.97
CA ASP A 32 5.76 0.19 27.26
C ASP A 32 5.03 0.57 25.96
N PHE A 33 3.70 0.52 26.01
CA PHE A 33 2.86 1.02 24.93
C PHE A 33 2.88 2.54 24.92
N GLU A 34 3.16 3.10 23.75
CA GLU A 34 3.12 4.53 23.54
C GLU A 34 1.75 4.98 23.07
N ARG A 35 1.41 6.23 23.38
CA ARG A 35 0.22 6.94 22.86
C ARG A 35 0.57 8.23 22.14
N ASP A 36 1.86 8.46 21.90
CA ASP A 36 2.28 9.68 21.24
C ASP A 36 1.69 9.73 19.84
N PHE A 37 1.16 10.91 19.48
CA PHE A 37 0.58 11.18 18.19
C PHE A 37 1.25 12.42 17.60
N PHE A 38 1.93 12.25 16.48
CA PHE A 38 2.67 13.35 15.85
C PHE A 38 2.69 13.20 14.33
N TYR A 39 3.16 14.22 13.64
CA TYR A 39 3.40 14.12 12.20
C TYR A 39 4.71 14.78 11.76
N LEU A 40 5.24 14.27 10.65
CA LEU A 40 6.29 14.92 9.87
C LEU A 40 5.66 15.63 8.67
N ASP A 41 5.97 16.91 8.49
CA ASP A 41 5.55 17.68 7.32
C ASP A 41 6.48 17.37 6.13
N VAL A 42 5.93 16.71 5.11
CA VAL A 42 6.64 16.30 3.90
C VAL A 42 6.34 17.24 2.72
N SER A 43 5.73 18.40 2.96
CA SER A 43 5.55 19.45 1.93
C SER A 43 6.82 20.28 1.69
N VAL A 44 7.79 20.18 2.58
CA VAL A 44 9.06 20.92 2.55
C VAL A 44 10.24 19.96 2.51
N SER A 45 11.37 20.43 1.97
CA SER A 45 12.62 19.68 2.04
C SER A 45 13.11 19.55 3.48
N PHE A 46 13.72 18.41 3.80
CA PHE A 46 14.35 18.18 5.10
C PHE A 46 15.55 17.24 4.98
N ASN A 47 16.46 17.36 5.96
CA ASN A 47 17.51 16.37 6.18
C ASN A 47 17.09 15.42 7.32
N THR A 48 17.25 14.10 7.15
CA THR A 48 16.81 13.08 8.13
C THR A 48 17.48 13.19 9.50
N ARG A 49 18.60 13.91 9.61
CA ARG A 49 19.30 14.17 10.87
C ARG A 49 18.70 15.35 11.64
N ASN A 50 17.86 16.16 11.00
CA ASN A 50 17.27 17.39 11.54
C ASN A 50 15.78 17.45 11.23
N LEU A 51 15.01 16.53 11.82
CA LEU A 51 13.57 16.43 11.61
C LEU A 51 12.80 17.36 12.56
N LEU A 52 11.78 18.03 12.02
CA LEU A 52 10.86 18.85 12.78
C LEU A 52 9.52 18.12 12.88
N TRP A 53 9.25 17.59 14.07
CA TRP A 53 8.01 16.90 14.37
C TRP A 53 6.99 17.86 14.95
N LYS A 54 5.72 17.71 14.55
CA LYS A 54 4.62 18.37 15.23
C LYS A 54 3.89 17.38 16.12
N ASP A 55 3.95 17.63 17.42
CA ASP A 55 3.27 16.86 18.44
C ASP A 55 1.78 17.25 18.52
N LEU A 56 0.93 16.23 18.51
CA LEU A 56 -0.53 16.27 18.63
C LEU A 56 -1.01 15.34 19.77
N SER A 57 -0.13 14.87 20.65
CA SER A 57 -0.48 13.92 21.72
C SER A 57 -1.45 14.52 22.75
N ASN A 58 -1.57 15.85 22.80
CA ASN A 58 -2.49 16.54 23.70
C ASN A 58 -3.97 16.46 23.29
N ILE A 59 -4.26 16.08 22.05
CA ILE A 59 -5.62 15.93 21.51
C ILE A 59 -5.99 14.46 21.27
N ASP A 60 -5.07 13.54 21.57
CA ASP A 60 -5.28 12.13 21.33
C ASP A 60 -6.21 11.51 22.39
N ILE A 61 -7.22 10.77 21.90
CA ILE A 61 -8.15 10.00 22.74
C ILE A 61 -7.83 8.49 22.67
N VAL A 62 -6.99 8.09 21.72
CA VAL A 62 -6.67 6.68 21.51
C VAL A 62 -5.82 6.20 22.70
N PRO A 63 -6.19 5.09 23.35
CA PRO A 63 -5.35 4.48 24.38
C PRO A 63 -3.98 4.09 23.80
N SER A 64 -2.96 3.99 24.65
CA SER A 64 -1.65 3.52 24.20
C SER A 64 -1.76 2.15 23.53
N HIS A 65 -1.01 1.88 22.47
CA HIS A 65 -1.16 0.62 21.74
C HIS A 65 0.02 0.37 20.82
N SER A 66 0.16 -0.88 20.37
CA SER A 66 1.08 -1.24 19.29
C SER A 66 0.38 -2.14 18.27
N ARG A 67 1.02 -2.35 17.11
CA ARG A 67 0.60 -3.33 16.09
C ARG A 67 -0.82 -3.11 15.55
N ALA A 68 -1.31 -1.86 15.59
CA ALA A 68 -2.57 -1.48 14.96
C ALA A 68 -2.40 -1.34 13.44
N ALA A 69 -3.52 -1.32 12.74
CA ALA A 69 -3.57 -1.04 11.31
C ALA A 69 -4.10 0.38 11.09
N SER A 70 -3.55 1.10 10.12
CA SER A 70 -4.01 2.45 9.81
C SER A 70 -4.07 2.69 8.31
N VAL A 71 -5.08 3.43 7.85
CA VAL A 71 -5.22 3.85 6.45
C VAL A 71 -5.78 5.27 6.36
N LYS A 72 -5.60 5.90 5.20
CA LYS A 72 -6.31 7.12 4.83
C LYS A 72 -7.57 6.74 4.05
N GLY A 73 -8.74 7.08 4.55
CA GLY A 73 -10.03 6.74 3.94
C GLY A 73 -11.09 7.82 4.13
N GLY A 74 -12.36 7.41 4.10
CA GLY A 74 -13.52 8.28 4.16
C GLY A 74 -13.87 8.90 2.81
N ALA A 75 -15.02 9.57 2.73
CA ALA A 75 -15.58 10.08 1.47
C ALA A 75 -14.64 11.01 0.67
N ASN A 76 -13.77 11.74 1.37
CA ASN A 76 -12.81 12.67 0.76
C ASN A 76 -11.36 12.14 0.77
N ASN A 77 -11.16 10.86 1.13
CA ASN A 77 -9.85 10.24 1.25
C ASN A 77 -8.85 11.08 2.07
N ASN A 78 -9.32 11.60 3.21
CA ASN A 78 -8.59 12.54 4.06
C ASN A 78 -8.79 12.30 5.56
N THR A 79 -9.41 11.18 5.93
CA THR A 79 -9.60 10.78 7.33
C THR A 79 -8.66 9.63 7.63
N LEU A 80 -7.90 9.71 8.73
CA LEU A 80 -7.13 8.57 9.22
C LEU A 80 -8.09 7.62 9.91
N PHE A 81 -8.11 6.36 9.49
CA PHE A 81 -8.78 5.27 10.21
C PHE A 81 -7.72 4.41 10.88
N LEU A 82 -7.88 4.18 12.18
CA LEU A 82 -7.06 3.28 12.99
C LEU A 82 -7.93 2.09 13.39
N TYR A 83 -7.47 0.88 13.15
CA TYR A 83 -8.13 -0.36 13.51
C TYR A 83 -7.27 -1.19 14.47
N GLY A 84 -7.91 -1.64 15.54
CA GLY A 84 -7.39 -2.66 16.45
C GLY A 84 -6.06 -2.28 17.10
N GLY A 85 -5.11 -3.22 17.05
CA GLY A 85 -3.86 -3.15 17.81
C GLY A 85 -3.93 -3.91 19.12
N PHE A 86 -2.82 -3.85 19.85
CA PHE A 86 -2.64 -4.54 21.13
C PHE A 86 -2.44 -3.52 22.24
N ASN A 87 -3.25 -3.68 23.30
CA ASN A 87 -3.10 -3.09 24.62
C ASN A 87 -3.64 -4.11 25.63
N VAL A 88 -3.10 -4.10 26.84
CA VAL A 88 -3.61 -4.85 28.00
C VAL A 88 -4.97 -4.32 28.49
N MET A 89 -5.24 -3.03 28.26
CA MET A 89 -6.51 -2.38 28.58
C MET A 89 -7.50 -2.46 27.41
N PRO A 90 -8.81 -2.44 27.67
CA PRO A 90 -9.82 -2.37 26.62
C PRO A 90 -9.65 -1.14 25.72
N MET A 91 -9.90 -1.32 24.43
CA MET A 91 -9.91 -0.28 23.41
C MET A 91 -11.10 -0.47 22.47
N ASP A 92 -11.67 0.62 21.97
CA ASP A 92 -12.57 0.57 20.83
C ASP A 92 -11.88 -0.03 19.59
N LEU A 93 -12.69 -0.64 18.72
CA LEU A 93 -12.20 -1.35 17.54
C LEU A 93 -11.64 -0.41 16.47
N VAL A 94 -12.28 0.75 16.28
CA VAL A 94 -11.91 1.74 15.28
C VAL A 94 -11.91 3.14 15.87
N TYR A 95 -10.87 3.90 15.57
CA TYR A 95 -10.82 5.33 15.78
C TYR A 95 -10.65 6.03 14.43
N SER A 96 -11.17 7.25 14.32
CA SER A 96 -11.01 8.09 13.14
C SER A 96 -10.47 9.46 13.54
N PHE A 97 -9.49 9.98 12.80
CA PHE A 97 -8.94 11.31 13.00
C PHE A 97 -9.16 12.17 11.76
N ASN A 98 -9.69 13.38 11.99
CA ASN A 98 -9.85 14.40 10.96
C ASN A 98 -8.70 15.43 11.04
N PRO A 99 -7.77 15.46 10.07
CA PRO A 99 -6.65 16.40 10.01
C PRO A 99 -7.04 17.88 9.90
N GLN A 100 -8.23 18.19 9.41
CA GLN A 100 -8.69 19.57 9.22
C GLN A 100 -9.14 20.19 10.54
N SER A 101 -9.87 19.42 11.36
CA SER A 101 -10.33 19.85 12.68
C SER A 101 -9.40 19.44 13.82
N ASN A 102 -8.36 18.63 13.55
CA ASN A 102 -7.51 18.02 14.56
C ASN A 102 -8.33 17.34 15.67
N SER A 103 -9.25 16.48 15.28
CA SER A 103 -10.18 15.82 16.22
C SER A 103 -10.29 14.33 15.95
N TRP A 104 -10.20 13.55 17.02
CA TRP A 104 -10.52 12.13 17.02
C TRP A 104 -12.00 11.87 17.27
N ASN A 105 -12.52 10.78 16.71
CA ASN A 105 -13.86 10.27 16.94
C ASN A 105 -13.85 8.74 16.93
N ILE A 106 -14.78 8.13 17.67
CA ILE A 106 -15.10 6.71 17.56
C ILE A 106 -16.32 6.60 16.62
N PRO A 107 -16.13 6.19 15.35
CA PRO A 107 -17.24 6.09 14.41
C PRO A 107 -18.20 4.97 14.82
N ASN A 108 -19.50 5.20 14.64
CA ASN A 108 -20.49 4.15 14.76
C ASN A 108 -20.52 3.32 13.47
N ILE A 109 -19.95 2.12 13.50
CA ILE A 109 -19.83 1.23 12.35
C ILE A 109 -20.82 0.08 12.50
N THR A 110 -21.59 -0.19 11.44
CA THR A 110 -22.60 -1.26 11.43
C THR A 110 -22.13 -2.49 10.65
N GLY A 111 -22.98 -3.52 10.53
CA GLY A 111 -22.66 -4.75 9.79
C GLY A 111 -22.06 -5.84 10.66
N ASP A 112 -21.21 -6.68 10.07
CA ASP A 112 -20.58 -7.83 10.73
C ASP A 112 -19.41 -7.39 11.62
N ILE A 113 -19.71 -6.79 12.77
CA ILE A 113 -18.70 -6.25 13.70
C ILE A 113 -17.66 -7.35 14.03
N PRO A 114 -16.38 -7.13 13.71
CA PRO A 114 -15.35 -8.13 13.93
C PRO A 114 -14.75 -8.05 15.33
N ILE A 115 -13.91 -9.03 15.63
CA ILE A 115 -13.04 -9.04 16.81
C ILE A 115 -11.83 -8.14 16.60
N ARG A 116 -11.28 -7.61 17.70
CA ARG A 116 -10.03 -6.84 17.68
C ARG A 116 -8.87 -7.74 17.26
N LYS A 117 -8.03 -7.24 16.36
CA LYS A 117 -6.80 -7.92 15.91
C LYS A 117 -5.63 -6.96 15.89
N SER A 118 -4.45 -7.54 15.87
CA SER A 118 -3.18 -6.83 15.84
C SER A 118 -2.20 -7.52 14.88
N GLY A 119 -1.09 -6.86 14.56
CA GLY A 119 -0.01 -7.43 13.77
C GLY A 119 -0.39 -7.69 12.32
N LEU A 120 -1.42 -7.02 11.82
CA LEU A 120 -1.85 -7.05 10.43
C LEU A 120 -1.56 -5.71 9.74
N THR A 121 -1.55 -5.72 8.42
CA THR A 121 -1.39 -4.51 7.60
C THR A 121 -2.73 -4.16 6.97
N GLY A 122 -3.21 -2.95 7.22
CA GLY A 122 -4.42 -2.42 6.58
C GLY A 122 -4.11 -1.87 5.20
N ILE A 123 -4.86 -2.32 4.19
CA ILE A 123 -4.74 -1.87 2.81
C ILE A 123 -6.04 -1.24 2.38
N ILE A 124 -6.02 -0.05 1.78
CA ILE A 124 -7.22 0.62 1.29
C ILE A 124 -7.16 0.76 -0.23
N ASP A 125 -8.25 0.44 -0.91
CA ASP A 125 -8.36 0.63 -2.36
C ASP A 125 -8.80 2.07 -2.72
N HIS A 126 -8.88 2.35 -4.02
CA HIS A 126 -9.30 3.65 -4.53
C HIS A 126 -10.80 3.95 -4.30
N LYS A 127 -11.60 2.97 -3.87
CA LYS A 127 -13.03 3.11 -3.56
C LYS A 127 -13.26 3.39 -2.07
N GLY A 128 -12.20 3.45 -1.26
CA GLY A 128 -12.31 3.67 0.18
C GLY A 128 -12.65 2.39 0.96
N ILE A 129 -12.42 1.22 0.37
CA ILE A 129 -12.61 -0.08 1.01
C ILE A 129 -11.30 -0.51 1.65
N MET A 130 -11.31 -0.69 2.96
CA MET A 130 -10.18 -1.13 3.77
C MET A 130 -10.24 -2.64 3.97
N TYR A 131 -9.13 -3.32 3.68
CA TYR A 131 -8.93 -4.76 3.76
C TYR A 131 -7.97 -5.09 4.90
N LEU A 132 -8.39 -6.00 5.78
CA LEU A 132 -7.68 -6.39 7.00
C LEU A 132 -7.68 -7.91 7.09
N TRP A 133 -6.60 -8.51 6.62
CA TRP A 133 -6.48 -9.96 6.55
C TRP A 133 -5.67 -10.54 7.70
N GLY A 134 -5.99 -11.76 8.12
CA GLY A 134 -5.23 -12.51 9.11
C GLY A 134 -5.02 -11.76 10.43
N GLY A 135 -3.79 -11.74 10.92
CA GLY A 135 -3.42 -11.07 12.16
C GLY A 135 -3.54 -11.95 13.39
N TYR A 136 -3.45 -11.31 14.54
CA TYR A 136 -3.35 -11.96 15.84
C TYR A 136 -4.39 -11.42 16.81
N ASN A 137 -5.15 -12.33 17.44
CA ASN A 137 -6.10 -12.00 18.49
C ASN A 137 -5.52 -12.33 19.86
N TYR A 138 -5.19 -11.28 20.62
CA TYR A 138 -4.70 -11.40 22.00
C TYR A 138 -5.81 -11.72 23.01
N ASP A 139 -7.06 -11.37 22.71
CA ASP A 139 -8.18 -11.47 23.66
C ASP A 139 -8.73 -12.90 23.76
N GLU A 140 -8.63 -13.69 22.69
CA GLU A 140 -9.15 -15.05 22.61
C GLU A 140 -8.02 -16.08 22.50
N ASN A 141 -7.27 -16.30 23.58
CA ASN A 141 -6.24 -17.35 23.65
C ASN A 141 -5.14 -17.25 22.57
N TYR A 142 -4.70 -16.03 22.21
CA TYR A 142 -3.47 -15.87 21.43
C TYR A 142 -3.54 -16.53 20.04
N VAL A 143 -4.70 -16.41 19.37
CA VAL A 143 -5.01 -17.11 18.12
C VAL A 143 -4.51 -16.31 16.91
N ILE A 144 -3.81 -17.00 16.01
CA ILE A 144 -3.45 -16.50 14.68
C ILE A 144 -4.60 -16.78 13.72
N LEU A 145 -4.96 -15.80 12.89
CA LEU A 145 -6.14 -15.85 12.03
C LEU A 145 -5.78 -15.77 10.54
N ASN A 146 -6.72 -16.14 9.66
CA ASN A 146 -6.58 -16.07 8.20
C ASN A 146 -7.82 -15.52 7.48
N ASP A 147 -8.77 -14.92 8.21
CA ASP A 147 -9.98 -14.34 7.67
C ASP A 147 -9.73 -12.94 7.09
N MET A 148 -10.54 -12.56 6.10
CA MET A 148 -10.52 -11.23 5.49
C MET A 148 -11.66 -10.38 6.05
N LEU A 149 -11.32 -9.33 6.79
CA LEU A 149 -12.28 -8.30 7.21
C LEU A 149 -12.24 -7.13 6.24
N ILE A 150 -13.41 -6.58 5.93
CA ILE A 150 -13.57 -5.47 5.00
C ILE A 150 -14.33 -4.34 5.69
N LEU A 151 -13.77 -3.15 5.71
CA LEU A 151 -14.45 -1.94 6.17
C LEU A 151 -14.69 -0.99 5.00
N ASP A 152 -15.96 -0.71 4.71
CA ASP A 152 -16.30 0.44 3.88
C ASP A 152 -16.12 1.71 4.72
N THR A 153 -15.05 2.46 4.45
CA THR A 153 -14.71 3.67 5.24
C THR A 153 -15.59 4.87 4.90
N ILE A 154 -16.39 4.78 3.83
CA ILE A 154 -17.32 5.84 3.40
C ILE A 154 -18.68 5.63 4.08
N ASN A 155 -19.23 4.42 3.98
CA ASN A 155 -20.54 4.08 4.52
C ASN A 155 -20.48 3.59 5.98
N LEU A 156 -19.29 3.34 6.51
CA LEU A 156 -19.07 2.82 7.87
C LEU A 156 -19.82 1.50 8.10
N VAL A 157 -19.55 0.53 7.22
CA VAL A 157 -20.12 -0.81 7.29
C VAL A 157 -19.02 -1.86 7.22
N TRP A 158 -19.05 -2.78 8.17
CA TRP A 158 -18.23 -3.99 8.17
C TRP A 158 -18.82 -5.07 7.27
N GLY A 159 -17.94 -5.76 6.57
CA GLY A 159 -18.21 -6.98 5.83
C GLY A 159 -17.06 -7.98 5.95
N LYS A 160 -17.23 -9.11 5.28
CA LYS A 160 -16.25 -10.19 5.23
C LYS A 160 -15.87 -10.48 3.78
N GLY A 161 -14.58 -10.61 3.55
CA GLY A 161 -14.05 -11.14 2.30
C GLY A 161 -14.07 -12.66 2.28
N SER A 162 -13.83 -13.22 1.11
CA SER A 162 -13.74 -14.67 0.90
C SER A 162 -12.55 -15.27 1.62
N SER A 163 -12.76 -16.45 2.18
CA SER A 163 -11.70 -17.34 2.70
C SER A 163 -11.31 -18.44 1.69
N ALA A 164 -12.00 -18.53 0.55
CA ALA A 164 -11.73 -19.55 -0.45
C ALA A 164 -10.37 -19.30 -1.11
N GLY A 165 -9.46 -20.27 -0.97
CA GLY A 165 -8.08 -20.16 -1.45
C GLY A 165 -7.18 -19.26 -0.60
N ALA A 166 -7.67 -18.77 0.54
CA ALA A 166 -6.88 -17.92 1.42
C ALA A 166 -5.63 -18.65 1.95
N PRO A 167 -4.53 -17.93 2.22
CA PRO A 167 -3.34 -18.52 2.81
C PRO A 167 -3.62 -19.10 4.21
N ALA A 168 -2.71 -19.93 4.70
CA ALA A 168 -2.68 -20.30 6.12
C ALA A 168 -2.51 -19.07 7.02
N GLU A 169 -3.01 -19.16 8.25
CA GLU A 169 -3.02 -18.12 9.26
C GLU A 169 -1.64 -17.51 9.48
N ARG A 170 -1.57 -16.18 9.58
CA ARG A 170 -0.31 -15.47 9.79
C ARG A 170 -0.54 -14.02 10.22
N PHE A 171 0.52 -13.43 10.75
CA PHE A 171 0.61 -12.02 11.11
C PHE A 171 2.04 -11.52 10.82
N LEU A 172 2.29 -10.21 10.96
CA LEU A 172 3.56 -9.52 10.67
C LEU A 172 4.10 -9.78 9.24
N TYR A 173 3.19 -9.96 8.29
CA TYR A 173 3.48 -10.15 6.87
C TYR A 173 3.58 -8.81 6.13
N GLY A 174 4.19 -8.85 4.94
CA GLY A 174 4.16 -7.75 3.98
C GLY A 174 2.87 -7.74 3.17
N ALA A 175 2.28 -6.56 2.96
CA ALA A 175 1.12 -6.40 2.08
C ALA A 175 1.12 -5.06 1.34
N THR A 176 0.65 -5.06 0.10
CA THR A 176 0.63 -3.87 -0.76
C THR A 176 -0.50 -3.93 -1.77
N LEU A 177 -1.18 -2.81 -2.00
CA LEU A 177 -2.13 -2.67 -3.10
C LEU A 177 -1.37 -2.52 -4.42
N LEU A 178 -1.74 -3.32 -5.42
CA LEU A 178 -1.16 -3.29 -6.76
C LEU A 178 -1.96 -2.37 -7.69
N ALA A 179 -1.34 -2.02 -8.83
CA ALA A 179 -1.95 -1.13 -9.84
C ALA A 179 -3.24 -1.70 -10.47
N ASP A 180 -3.41 -3.03 -10.46
CA ASP A 180 -4.59 -3.72 -10.97
C ASP A 180 -5.70 -3.93 -9.91
N ASN A 181 -5.54 -3.32 -8.72
CA ASN A 181 -6.38 -3.48 -7.54
C ASN A 181 -6.31 -4.85 -6.85
N ASN A 182 -5.41 -5.75 -7.24
CA ASN A 182 -5.09 -6.89 -6.39
C ASN A 182 -4.31 -6.42 -5.16
N ILE A 183 -4.45 -7.14 -4.04
CA ILE A 183 -3.58 -6.96 -2.88
C ILE A 183 -2.63 -8.15 -2.83
N ILE A 184 -1.32 -7.87 -2.84
CA ILE A 184 -0.30 -8.89 -2.66
C ILE A 184 0.03 -9.06 -1.19
N TYR A 185 0.18 -10.30 -0.75
CA TYR A 185 0.57 -10.72 0.60
C TYR A 185 1.78 -11.65 0.53
N VAL A 186 2.75 -11.43 1.41
CA VAL A 186 4.05 -12.13 1.37
C VAL A 186 4.67 -12.28 2.77
N GLY A 187 5.31 -13.43 3.03
CA GLY A 187 6.01 -13.70 4.28
C GLY A 187 5.10 -13.74 5.52
N GLY A 188 5.64 -13.25 6.64
CA GLY A 188 5.00 -13.23 7.96
C GLY A 188 5.37 -14.44 8.81
N VAL A 189 4.67 -14.61 9.93
CA VAL A 189 4.94 -15.67 10.90
C VAL A 189 3.68 -16.47 11.22
N ASN A 190 3.84 -17.79 11.36
CA ASN A 190 2.82 -18.71 11.86
C ASN A 190 3.48 -19.67 12.88
N LYS A 191 2.86 -19.86 14.06
CA LYS A 191 3.31 -20.79 15.11
C LYS A 191 4.82 -20.65 15.44
N ALA A 192 5.27 -19.41 15.59
CA ALA A 192 6.65 -19.04 15.89
C ALA A 192 7.68 -19.45 14.81
N GLN A 193 7.22 -19.61 13.57
CA GLN A 193 8.08 -19.86 12.41
C GLN A 193 7.84 -18.80 11.34
N GLU A 194 8.90 -18.12 10.91
CA GLU A 194 8.86 -17.22 9.77
C GLU A 194 8.59 -17.99 8.48
N LEU A 195 7.77 -17.41 7.63
CA LEU A 195 7.29 -18.02 6.40
C LEU A 195 8.20 -17.62 5.25
N ALA A 196 8.55 -18.61 4.43
CA ALA A 196 9.36 -18.41 3.24
C ALA A 196 8.68 -17.46 2.24
N LEU A 197 9.51 -16.72 1.50
CA LEU A 197 9.05 -15.78 0.46
C LEU A 197 9.02 -16.43 -0.93
N ASN A 198 9.00 -17.77 -0.99
CA ASN A 198 8.94 -18.57 -2.23
C ASN A 198 7.55 -18.64 -2.86
N GLN A 199 6.56 -17.99 -2.24
CA GLN A 199 5.20 -17.91 -2.72
C GLN A 199 4.59 -16.58 -2.27
N VAL A 200 3.83 -15.96 -3.16
CA VAL A 200 2.99 -14.80 -2.86
C VAL A 200 1.52 -15.14 -3.05
N TYR A 201 0.68 -14.41 -2.36
CA TYR A 201 -0.77 -14.56 -2.42
C TYR A 201 -1.39 -13.27 -2.88
N LEU A 202 -2.33 -13.36 -3.81
CA LEU A 202 -3.05 -12.24 -4.38
C LEU A 202 -4.50 -12.34 -3.97
N TYR A 203 -5.07 -11.23 -3.51
CA TYR A 203 -6.49 -11.09 -3.26
C TYR A 203 -7.10 -10.13 -4.28
N ASP A 204 -8.02 -10.66 -5.08
CA ASP A 204 -8.79 -9.88 -6.05
C ASP A 204 -9.92 -9.14 -5.34
N THR A 205 -9.77 -7.82 -5.23
CA THR A 205 -10.72 -6.93 -4.55
C THR A 205 -12.04 -6.77 -5.30
N ILE A 206 -12.08 -7.09 -6.60
CA ILE A 206 -13.26 -6.97 -7.46
C ILE A 206 -14.08 -8.26 -7.39
N ASN A 207 -13.40 -9.39 -7.58
CA ASN A 207 -14.05 -10.70 -7.68
C ASN A 207 -14.08 -11.46 -6.34
N ASN A 208 -13.46 -10.92 -5.30
CA ASN A 208 -13.46 -11.46 -3.93
C ASN A 208 -12.93 -12.90 -3.88
N TYR A 209 -11.75 -13.16 -4.44
CA TYR A 209 -11.12 -14.48 -4.37
C TYR A 209 -9.60 -14.37 -4.21
N TRP A 210 -9.01 -15.45 -3.73
CA TRP A 210 -7.57 -15.58 -3.56
C TRP A 210 -6.94 -16.41 -4.67
N SER A 211 -5.74 -16.02 -5.07
CA SER A 211 -4.84 -16.85 -5.88
C SER A 211 -3.43 -16.83 -5.29
N ALA A 212 -2.58 -17.73 -5.77
CA ALA A 212 -1.20 -17.81 -5.33
C ALA A 212 -0.26 -18.05 -6.50
N ASN A 213 0.94 -17.48 -6.39
CA ASN A 213 2.00 -17.61 -7.38
C ASN A 213 3.30 -18.00 -6.68
N THR A 214 3.97 -19.03 -7.20
CA THR A 214 5.33 -19.36 -6.78
C THR A 214 6.28 -18.27 -7.25
N THR A 215 7.22 -17.88 -6.40
CA THR A 215 8.28 -16.95 -6.78
C THR A 215 9.56 -17.69 -7.11
N SER A 216 10.46 -17.01 -7.83
CA SER A 216 11.76 -17.56 -8.24
C SER A 216 12.87 -16.52 -8.10
N GLY A 217 14.07 -16.78 -8.60
CA GLY A 217 15.20 -15.86 -8.53
C GLY A 217 15.93 -15.90 -7.18
N GLU A 218 16.40 -14.74 -6.73
CA GLU A 218 17.09 -14.56 -5.44
C GLU A 218 16.06 -14.48 -4.29
N VAL A 219 15.38 -15.60 -4.03
CA VAL A 219 14.32 -15.64 -3.03
C VAL A 219 14.86 -15.31 -1.63
N PRO A 220 14.31 -14.29 -0.95
CA PRO A 220 14.75 -13.94 0.40
C PRO A 220 14.51 -15.09 1.40
N SER A 221 15.31 -15.13 2.47
CA SER A 221 15.04 -15.99 3.62
C SER A 221 13.63 -15.74 4.20
N GLY A 222 13.03 -16.76 4.80
CA GLY A 222 11.75 -16.61 5.49
C GLY A 222 11.85 -15.55 6.58
N ARG A 223 10.94 -14.57 6.54
CA ARG A 223 11.01 -13.38 7.40
C ARG A 223 9.64 -12.82 7.73
N ASP A 224 9.60 -12.08 8.82
CA ASP A 224 8.44 -11.30 9.26
C ASP A 224 8.85 -9.85 9.59
N SER A 225 7.88 -9.03 9.97
CA SER A 225 8.10 -7.68 10.53
C SER A 225 8.89 -6.73 9.60
N PHE A 226 8.87 -7.01 8.29
CA PHE A 226 9.43 -6.18 7.23
C PHE A 226 8.34 -5.26 6.65
N SER A 227 8.75 -4.28 5.85
CA SER A 227 7.82 -3.42 5.11
C SER A 227 7.83 -3.74 3.61
N THR A 228 6.73 -3.43 2.94
CA THR A 228 6.56 -3.62 1.49
C THR A 228 5.94 -2.38 0.88
N VAL A 229 6.46 -1.94 -0.27
CA VAL A 229 5.91 -0.82 -1.04
C VAL A 229 5.84 -1.16 -2.53
N LEU A 230 4.91 -0.52 -3.24
CA LEU A 230 4.85 -0.62 -4.70
C LEU A 230 5.90 0.30 -5.32
N GLY A 231 6.67 -0.20 -6.28
CA GLY A 231 7.57 0.61 -7.09
C GLY A 231 6.81 1.67 -7.90
N LEU A 232 7.47 2.78 -8.23
CA LEU A 232 6.82 3.91 -8.93
C LEU A 232 6.31 3.56 -10.33
N ASP A 233 6.83 2.50 -10.94
CA ASP A 233 6.39 1.97 -12.23
C ASP A 233 5.17 1.04 -12.12
N GLY A 234 4.74 0.70 -10.91
CA GLY A 234 3.64 -0.22 -10.64
C GLY A 234 3.92 -1.69 -11.01
N GLN A 235 5.17 -2.04 -11.32
CA GLN A 235 5.54 -3.36 -11.87
C GLN A 235 6.40 -4.20 -10.95
N ARG A 236 6.75 -3.68 -9.77
CA ARG A 236 7.49 -4.41 -8.75
C ARG A 236 7.04 -4.02 -7.36
N ILE A 237 7.20 -4.94 -6.40
CA ILE A 237 7.20 -4.59 -4.98
C ILE A 237 8.63 -4.53 -4.47
N ILE A 238 8.89 -3.60 -3.57
CA ILE A 238 10.17 -3.44 -2.88
C ILE A 238 9.93 -3.79 -1.41
N ILE A 239 10.76 -4.67 -0.85
CA ILE A 239 10.69 -5.04 0.57
C ILE A 239 11.95 -4.58 1.29
N PHE A 240 11.79 -4.12 2.53
CA PHE A 240 12.92 -3.73 3.37
C PHE A 240 12.84 -4.31 4.79
N GLY A 241 13.99 -4.79 5.27
CA GLY A 241 14.25 -5.23 6.64
C GLY A 241 13.54 -6.53 7.01
N GLY A 242 13.09 -6.58 8.26
CA GLY A 242 12.48 -7.75 8.90
C GLY A 242 13.45 -8.53 9.78
N SER A 243 12.91 -9.58 10.41
CA SER A 243 13.68 -10.58 11.15
C SER A 243 13.62 -11.90 10.40
N ALA A 244 14.74 -12.62 10.37
CA ALA A 244 14.78 -14.01 9.93
C ALA A 244 15.49 -14.86 10.99
N THR A 245 14.82 -15.88 11.53
CA THR A 245 15.52 -16.92 12.28
C THR A 245 16.29 -17.84 11.32
N SER A 246 17.59 -17.62 11.21
CA SER A 246 18.48 -18.72 10.85
C SER A 246 18.57 -19.65 12.05
N ILE A 247 18.53 -20.97 11.82
CA ILE A 247 18.34 -22.10 12.76
C ILE A 247 19.35 -22.16 13.93
N VAL A 248 20.22 -21.16 14.08
CA VAL A 248 21.33 -21.16 15.04
C VAL A 248 21.26 -20.01 16.06
N GLN A 249 20.50 -18.93 15.80
CA GLN A 249 20.16 -17.83 16.72
C GLN A 249 19.41 -16.75 15.93
N SER A 250 18.41 -16.09 16.54
CA SER A 250 17.82 -14.85 16.00
C SER A 250 18.91 -13.80 15.88
N GLN A 251 19.42 -13.58 14.68
CA GLN A 251 20.32 -12.48 14.39
C GLN A 251 19.61 -11.53 13.45
N ASP A 252 19.82 -10.23 13.69
CA ASP A 252 19.39 -9.19 12.77
C ASP A 252 19.86 -9.53 11.35
N LEU A 253 19.00 -9.27 10.36
CA LEU A 253 19.37 -9.42 8.96
C LEU A 253 20.60 -8.54 8.69
N LYS A 254 21.57 -9.08 7.96
CA LYS A 254 22.69 -8.24 7.51
C LYS A 254 22.18 -7.17 6.54
N PRO A 255 22.84 -5.99 6.46
CA PRO A 255 22.45 -4.93 5.53
C PRO A 255 22.22 -5.43 4.10
N GLU A 256 23.08 -6.33 3.61
CA GLU A 256 22.99 -6.93 2.27
C GLU A 256 21.78 -7.87 2.05
N ASP A 257 21.16 -8.38 3.12
CA ASP A 257 19.96 -9.23 3.09
C ASP A 257 18.70 -8.43 3.46
N SER A 258 18.79 -7.11 3.55
CA SER A 258 17.68 -6.26 4.00
C SER A 258 16.77 -5.77 2.88
N LEU A 259 17.23 -5.75 1.61
CA LEU A 259 16.48 -5.10 0.52
C LEU A 259 16.36 -6.04 -0.69
N TYR A 260 15.12 -6.28 -1.10
CA TYR A 260 14.80 -7.07 -2.29
C TYR A 260 13.68 -6.42 -3.10
N GLU A 261 13.60 -6.78 -4.36
CA GLU A 261 12.45 -6.45 -5.22
C GLU A 261 11.90 -7.71 -5.90
N LEU A 262 10.58 -7.75 -6.04
CA LEU A 262 9.86 -8.81 -6.77
C LEU A 262 9.22 -8.20 -8.00
N ASN A 263 9.58 -8.72 -9.16
CA ASN A 263 8.91 -8.38 -10.42
C ASN A 263 7.49 -8.98 -10.44
N LEU A 264 6.48 -8.15 -10.70
CA LEU A 264 5.07 -8.57 -10.64
C LEU A 264 4.58 -9.28 -11.92
N ILE A 265 5.37 -9.29 -13.00
CA ILE A 265 5.02 -9.99 -14.25
C ILE A 265 5.38 -11.47 -14.12
N ASN A 266 6.56 -11.79 -13.61
CA ASN A 266 7.09 -13.16 -13.57
C ASN A 266 7.33 -13.70 -12.15
N PHE A 267 7.07 -12.89 -11.10
CA PHE A 267 7.30 -13.26 -9.70
C PHE A 267 8.75 -13.68 -9.42
N GLU A 268 9.72 -13.04 -10.06
CA GLU A 268 11.14 -13.24 -9.83
C GLU A 268 11.69 -12.20 -8.84
N TRP A 269 12.30 -12.68 -7.76
CA TRP A 269 13.02 -11.86 -6.78
C TRP A 269 14.42 -11.52 -7.27
N ARG A 270 14.88 -10.30 -6.96
CA ARG A 270 16.23 -9.81 -7.23
C ARG A 270 16.73 -8.94 -6.10
N ILE A 271 18.04 -8.90 -5.92
CA ILE A 271 18.71 -7.91 -5.08
C ILE A 271 19.01 -6.67 -5.96
N PRO A 272 18.37 -5.52 -5.71
CA PRO A 272 18.61 -4.31 -6.49
C PRO A 272 20.01 -3.75 -6.23
N LYS A 273 20.57 -3.02 -7.21
CA LYS A 273 21.80 -2.26 -6.98
C LYS A 273 21.49 -1.08 -6.07
N VAL A 274 22.31 -0.88 -5.04
CA VAL A 274 22.13 0.20 -4.07
C VAL A 274 23.38 1.05 -3.92
N PHE A 275 23.17 2.36 -3.75
CA PHE A 275 24.22 3.35 -3.51
C PHE A 275 23.92 4.19 -2.27
N GLY A 276 24.90 5.01 -1.87
CA GLY A 276 24.81 5.88 -0.70
C GLY A 276 25.21 5.17 0.60
N GLN A 277 24.77 5.71 1.73
CA GLN A 277 25.02 5.11 3.04
C GLN A 277 23.96 4.05 3.32
N ILE A 278 24.29 2.79 3.02
CA ILE A 278 23.40 1.65 3.27
C ILE A 278 23.18 1.56 4.79
N PRO A 279 21.94 1.64 5.28
CA PRO A 279 21.63 1.51 6.69
C PRO A 279 21.74 0.05 7.11
N GLU A 280 21.92 -0.16 8.41
CA GLU A 280 21.70 -1.47 9.01
C GLU A 280 20.23 -1.90 8.85
N SER A 281 20.01 -3.22 8.85
CA SER A 281 18.65 -3.75 8.77
C SER A 281 17.85 -3.40 10.03
N ARG A 282 16.52 -3.48 9.90
CA ARG A 282 15.59 -3.24 10.99
C ARG A 282 14.27 -3.97 10.79
N MET A 283 13.57 -4.26 11.87
CA MET A 283 12.25 -4.86 11.88
C MET A 283 11.22 -3.94 12.54
N SER A 284 9.94 -4.31 12.40
CA SER A 284 8.81 -3.67 13.09
C SER A 284 8.70 -2.16 12.82
N HIS A 285 9.19 -1.73 11.66
CA HIS A 285 9.10 -0.37 11.13
C HIS A 285 7.88 -0.22 10.21
N LYS A 286 7.64 0.99 9.70
CA LYS A 286 6.66 1.24 8.62
C LYS A 286 7.31 1.95 7.45
N ALA A 287 6.88 1.61 6.23
CA ALA A 287 7.30 2.27 5.02
C ALA A 287 6.12 2.86 4.24
N ASN A 288 6.33 4.03 3.66
CA ASN A 288 5.36 4.72 2.79
C ASN A 288 6.07 5.20 1.53
N VAL A 289 5.39 5.17 0.38
CA VAL A 289 5.87 5.84 -0.83
C VAL A 289 5.48 7.31 -0.75
N ILE A 290 6.47 8.20 -0.71
CA ILE A 290 6.27 9.66 -0.64
C ILE A 290 7.11 10.33 -1.71
N GLY A 291 6.46 10.85 -2.76
CA GLY A 291 7.14 11.35 -3.94
C GLY A 291 7.93 10.24 -4.61
N LYS A 292 9.25 10.42 -4.73
CA LYS A 292 10.17 9.42 -5.28
C LYS A 292 10.83 8.50 -4.25
N TYR A 293 10.44 8.61 -2.99
CA TYR A 293 11.12 7.94 -1.89
C TYR A 293 10.26 6.83 -1.29
N MET A 294 10.88 5.70 -0.97
CA MET A 294 10.42 4.84 0.10
C MET A 294 10.89 5.46 1.42
N VAL A 295 9.95 5.96 2.21
CA VAL A 295 10.20 6.61 3.50
C VAL A 295 9.93 5.60 4.61
N ILE A 296 10.98 5.21 5.33
CA ILE A 296 10.92 4.24 6.41
C ILE A 296 10.99 4.98 7.74
N SER A 297 10.06 4.68 8.64
CA SER A 297 9.97 5.29 9.96
C SER A 297 10.28 4.28 11.05
N PHE A 298 11.23 4.64 11.92
CA PHE A 298 11.60 3.97 13.17
C PHE A 298 11.89 2.47 12.99
N GLY A 299 11.58 1.65 14.01
CA GLY A 299 11.87 0.20 14.05
C GLY A 299 12.97 -0.16 15.05
N GLU A 300 13.41 -1.41 15.01
CA GLU A 300 14.45 -1.97 15.90
C GLU A 300 15.43 -2.81 15.09
N GLY A 301 16.72 -2.87 15.48
CA GLY A 301 17.64 -3.91 15.00
C GLY A 301 19.09 -3.50 14.74
N TYR A 302 19.53 -2.29 15.14
CA TYR A 302 20.90 -1.87 14.81
C TYR A 302 21.59 -1.00 15.84
N ASN A 303 20.88 -0.07 16.47
CA ASN A 303 21.43 0.75 17.53
C ASN A 303 20.29 1.41 18.32
N GLN A 304 20.06 0.90 19.53
CA GLN A 304 19.12 1.41 20.53
C GLN A 304 19.41 2.84 21.03
N SER A 305 20.23 3.64 20.33
CA SER A 305 20.38 5.07 20.57
C SER A 305 19.80 5.95 19.43
N ILE A 306 19.43 5.36 18.28
CA ILE A 306 19.02 6.09 17.06
C ILE A 306 17.75 5.52 16.38
N GLU A 307 17.05 4.61 17.02
CA GLU A 307 15.84 3.90 16.52
C GLU A 307 14.54 4.75 16.47
N SER A 308 14.66 6.08 16.41
CA SER A 308 13.57 7.00 16.07
C SER A 308 13.90 7.88 14.86
N ASP A 309 14.72 7.37 13.95
CA ASP A 309 15.12 8.01 12.71
C ASP A 309 14.14 7.77 11.53
N ILE A 310 14.33 8.55 10.47
CA ILE A 310 13.72 8.34 9.16
C ILE A 310 14.81 7.92 8.19
N LEU A 311 14.61 6.81 7.47
CA LEU A 311 15.43 6.44 6.33
C LEU A 311 14.72 6.80 5.03
N LEU A 312 15.51 7.22 4.04
CA LEU A 312 15.02 7.55 2.71
C LEU A 312 15.77 6.72 1.66
N LEU A 313 15.03 5.91 0.93
CA LEU A 313 15.51 5.23 -0.26
C LEU A 313 14.88 5.91 -1.49
N ASP A 314 15.70 6.55 -2.31
CA ASP A 314 15.27 7.06 -3.61
C ASP A 314 15.04 5.87 -4.56
N ILE A 315 13.78 5.68 -4.96
CA ILE A 315 13.31 4.60 -5.82
C ILE A 315 12.91 5.10 -7.21
N SER A 316 13.38 6.30 -7.61
CA SER A 316 13.07 6.89 -8.93
C SER A 316 13.71 6.16 -10.11
N ASN A 317 14.89 5.56 -9.91
CA ASN A 317 15.55 4.75 -10.92
C ASN A 317 15.15 3.29 -10.74
N VAL A 318 14.76 2.63 -11.83
CA VAL A 318 14.29 1.24 -11.85
C VAL A 318 15.41 0.22 -11.76
N ASP A 319 16.62 0.61 -12.16
CA ASP A 319 17.79 -0.29 -12.22
C ASP A 319 18.66 -0.21 -10.95
N GLU A 320 18.47 0.82 -10.14
CA GLU A 320 19.27 1.11 -8.95
C GLU A 320 18.53 2.04 -7.98
N TYR A 321 18.83 1.90 -6.69
CA TYR A 321 18.30 2.76 -5.63
C TYR A 321 19.41 3.49 -4.88
N THR A 322 19.09 4.64 -4.30
CA THR A 322 20.08 5.42 -3.54
C THR A 322 19.54 5.77 -2.15
N TRP A 323 20.26 5.32 -1.12
CA TRP A 323 20.03 5.79 0.24
C TRP A 323 20.53 7.23 0.39
N THR A 324 19.69 8.09 0.96
CA THR A 324 20.01 9.50 1.14
C THR A 324 19.48 10.02 2.47
N ASN A 325 20.04 11.14 2.92
CA ASN A 325 19.54 11.88 4.07
C ASN A 325 18.72 13.10 3.64
N GLU A 326 18.62 13.39 2.33
CA GLU A 326 17.94 14.58 1.81
C GLU A 326 16.61 14.21 1.15
N PHE A 327 15.52 14.72 1.72
CA PHE A 327 14.20 14.65 1.13
C PHE A 327 13.91 15.93 0.33
N TYR A 328 13.46 15.75 -0.91
CA TYR A 328 12.91 16.82 -1.72
C TYR A 328 11.46 16.50 -2.07
N PRO A 329 10.49 17.36 -1.67
CA PRO A 329 9.10 17.14 -2.05
C PRO A 329 9.00 17.17 -3.57
N SER A 330 8.17 16.28 -4.12
CA SER A 330 7.83 16.36 -5.54
C SER A 330 7.21 17.74 -5.78
N LEU A 331 7.89 18.59 -6.57
CA LEU A 331 7.30 19.85 -7.01
C LEU A 331 5.97 19.50 -7.67
N SER A 332 4.85 19.96 -7.10
CA SER A 332 3.61 20.07 -7.84
C SER A 332 3.95 20.75 -9.16
N SER A 333 3.68 20.10 -10.29
CA SER A 333 3.96 20.66 -11.61
C SER A 333 3.59 22.13 -11.63
N PRO A 334 4.45 23.05 -12.11
CA PRO A 334 4.13 24.45 -12.14
C PRO A 334 2.87 24.63 -12.99
N SER A 335 1.94 25.45 -12.49
CA SER A 335 0.83 25.99 -13.26
C SER A 335 1.35 26.49 -14.63
N PRO A 336 0.55 26.41 -15.71
CA PRO A 336 1.01 26.78 -17.04
C PRO A 336 1.60 28.20 -17.01
N PRO A 337 2.66 28.46 -17.81
CA PRO A 337 3.34 29.74 -17.77
C PRO A 337 2.37 30.88 -18.09
N PRO A 338 2.58 32.08 -17.51
CA PRO A 338 1.72 33.22 -17.79
C PRO A 338 1.74 33.49 -19.29
N THR A 339 0.54 33.65 -19.86
CA THR A 339 0.33 33.92 -21.28
C THR A 339 1.08 35.20 -21.64
N VAL A 340 2.21 35.07 -22.35
CA VAL A 340 2.92 36.23 -22.89
C VAL A 340 2.02 36.86 -23.95
N SER A 341 1.58 38.09 -23.69
CA SER A 341 0.83 38.91 -24.64
C SER A 341 1.77 39.31 -25.77
N THR A 342 1.76 38.57 -26.88
CA THR A 342 2.42 39.02 -28.11
C THR A 342 1.48 39.92 -28.90
N SER A 343 1.60 41.23 -28.66
CA SER A 343 1.08 42.23 -29.58
C SER A 343 1.96 42.33 -30.84
N ASN A 344 1.29 42.34 -31.99
CA ASN A 344 1.70 42.89 -33.29
C ASN A 344 2.48 41.97 -34.25
N VAL A 345 1.72 41.23 -35.07
CA VAL A 345 2.02 41.02 -36.51
C VAL A 345 0.68 41.05 -37.29
N PRO A 346 0.59 41.65 -38.50
CA PRO A 346 -0.69 41.97 -39.14
C PRO A 346 -1.38 40.73 -39.74
N ALA A 347 -2.72 40.72 -39.67
CA ALA A 347 -3.56 39.69 -40.27
C ALA A 347 -3.49 39.74 -41.82
N ILE A 348 -3.04 38.65 -42.43
CA ILE A 348 -3.29 38.34 -43.83
C ILE A 348 -4.67 37.68 -43.90
N SER A 349 -5.58 38.28 -44.65
CA SER A 349 -6.92 37.77 -44.93
C SER A 349 -6.87 36.53 -45.81
N LEU A 350 -7.54 35.44 -45.40
CA LEU A 350 -7.92 34.33 -46.27
C LEU A 350 -9.45 34.24 -46.41
N PRO A 351 -9.96 33.76 -47.56
CA PRO A 351 -11.33 33.98 -47.99
C PRO A 351 -12.33 33.03 -47.33
N SER A 352 -13.57 33.51 -47.27
CA SER A 352 -14.76 32.81 -46.82
C SER A 352 -15.16 31.64 -47.74
N SER A 353 -15.82 30.67 -47.10
CA SER A 353 -16.70 29.63 -47.65
C SER A 353 -16.08 28.23 -47.87
N ILE A 354 -16.47 27.31 -46.98
CA ILE A 354 -16.67 25.90 -47.31
C ILE A 354 -18.14 25.59 -47.03
N SER A 355 -18.82 25.05 -48.04
CA SER A 355 -20.27 24.85 -48.09
C SER A 355 -20.76 23.75 -47.16
N GLN A 356 -21.99 23.91 -46.64
CA GLN A 356 -22.71 22.96 -45.77
C GLN A 356 -22.87 21.53 -46.35
N SER A 357 -22.52 21.29 -47.61
CA SER A 357 -22.56 19.96 -48.25
C SER A 357 -21.43 19.02 -47.80
N ALA A 358 -20.31 19.53 -47.25
CA ALA A 358 -19.18 18.70 -46.82
C ALA A 358 -19.39 18.05 -45.42
N MET A 359 -20.24 18.65 -44.57
CA MET A 359 -20.54 18.10 -43.23
C MET A 359 -21.52 16.93 -43.25
N ILE A 360 -22.45 16.89 -44.23
CA ILE A 360 -23.47 15.84 -44.32
C ILE A 360 -22.86 14.52 -44.82
N GLY A 361 -21.85 14.58 -45.70
CA GLY A 361 -21.15 13.38 -46.20
C GLY A 361 -20.35 12.62 -45.14
N ALA A 362 -19.77 13.35 -44.16
CA ALA A 362 -19.00 12.73 -43.07
C ALA A 362 -19.89 11.98 -42.07
N ILE A 363 -21.08 12.52 -41.77
CA ILE A 363 -22.00 11.92 -40.79
C ILE A 363 -22.67 10.65 -41.35
N VAL A 364 -23.06 10.65 -42.63
CA VAL A 364 -23.69 9.48 -43.27
C VAL A 364 -22.68 8.34 -43.49
N GLY A 365 -21.42 8.68 -43.77
CA GLY A 365 -20.31 7.71 -43.87
C GLY A 365 -20.03 6.96 -42.56
N SER A 366 -20.04 7.66 -41.42
CA SER A 366 -19.79 7.06 -40.11
C SER A 366 -20.91 6.11 -39.66
N ILE A 367 -22.18 6.44 -39.93
CA ILE A 367 -23.32 5.58 -39.56
C ILE A 367 -23.36 4.29 -40.39
N SER A 368 -23.00 4.38 -41.67
CA SER A 368 -22.94 3.21 -42.57
C SER A 368 -21.82 2.23 -42.19
N GLY A 369 -20.67 2.75 -41.75
CA GLY A 369 -19.54 1.94 -41.28
C GLY A 369 -19.83 1.16 -40.00
N VAL A 370 -20.53 1.77 -39.03
CA VAL A 370 -20.90 1.09 -37.77
C VAL A 370 -21.93 -0.02 -38.00
N ALA A 371 -22.88 0.19 -38.91
CA ALA A 371 -23.86 -0.84 -39.25
C ALA A 371 -23.21 -2.07 -39.93
N LEU A 372 -22.26 -1.85 -40.86
CA LEU A 372 -21.54 -2.93 -41.54
C LEU A 372 -20.65 -3.75 -40.59
N LEU A 373 -19.97 -3.09 -39.64
CA LEU A 373 -19.16 -3.78 -38.62
C LEU A 373 -20.03 -4.60 -37.66
N SER A 374 -21.21 -4.09 -37.30
CA SER A 374 -22.16 -4.78 -36.43
C SER A 374 -22.75 -6.04 -37.09
N PHE A 375 -23.10 -5.95 -38.37
CA PHE A 375 -23.59 -7.11 -39.15
C PHE A 375 -22.49 -8.15 -39.37
N GLY A 376 -21.26 -7.72 -39.67
CA GLY A 376 -20.10 -8.62 -39.80
C GLY A 376 -19.81 -9.39 -38.51
N GLY A 377 -19.85 -8.71 -37.35
CA GLY A 377 -19.65 -9.33 -36.05
C GLY A 377 -20.74 -10.38 -35.71
N LEU A 378 -22.01 -10.06 -35.96
CA LEU A 378 -23.12 -11.00 -35.74
C LEU A 378 -23.07 -12.22 -36.67
N PHE A 379 -22.64 -12.03 -37.92
CA PHE A 379 -22.46 -13.12 -38.87
C PHE A 379 -21.31 -14.04 -38.45
N LEU A 380 -20.15 -13.49 -38.08
CA LEU A 380 -19.01 -14.25 -37.58
C LEU A 380 -19.34 -15.01 -36.29
N TYR A 381 -20.07 -14.38 -35.35
CA TYR A 381 -20.52 -15.02 -34.13
C TYR A 381 -21.45 -16.22 -34.42
N LYS A 382 -22.44 -16.05 -35.31
CA LYS A 382 -23.34 -17.14 -35.71
C LYS A 382 -22.61 -18.25 -36.45
N TRP A 383 -21.66 -17.91 -37.33
CA TRP A 383 -20.87 -18.89 -38.06
C TRP A 383 -20.00 -19.74 -37.12
N ASN A 384 -19.34 -19.10 -36.15
CA ASN A 384 -18.50 -19.82 -35.19
C ASN A 384 -19.33 -20.72 -34.26
N LYS A 385 -20.53 -20.27 -33.86
CA LYS A 385 -21.48 -21.07 -33.08
C LYS A 385 -22.03 -22.28 -33.85
N SER A 386 -22.16 -22.19 -35.17
CA SER A 386 -22.56 -23.32 -36.04
C SER A 386 -21.47 -24.39 -36.10
N ARG A 387 -20.19 -23.99 -36.24
CA ARG A 387 -19.06 -24.92 -36.28
C ARG A 387 -18.84 -25.67 -34.96
N HIS A 388 -19.11 -25.04 -33.83
CA HIS A 388 -19.07 -25.72 -32.52
C HIS A 388 -20.17 -26.78 -32.33
N LYS A 389 -21.31 -26.66 -33.02
CA LYS A 389 -22.36 -27.70 -32.98
C LYS A 389 -22.03 -28.91 -33.86
N GLU A 390 -21.33 -28.71 -34.97
CA GLU A 390 -20.89 -29.80 -35.85
C GLU A 390 -19.71 -30.60 -35.24
N GLY A 391 -18.81 -29.94 -34.49
CA GLY A 391 -17.70 -30.62 -33.79
C GLY A 391 -18.13 -31.56 -32.65
N ILE A 392 -19.29 -31.33 -32.03
CA ILE A 392 -19.81 -32.16 -30.93
C ILE A 392 -20.58 -33.40 -31.47
N SER A 393 -21.01 -33.39 -32.73
CA SER A 393 -21.74 -34.52 -33.34
C SER A 393 -20.83 -35.67 -33.82
N HIS A 394 -19.51 -35.50 -33.85
CA HIS A 394 -18.58 -36.52 -34.36
C HIS A 394 -17.82 -37.30 -33.28
N GLN A 395 -18.14 -37.13 -31.99
CA GLN A 395 -17.53 -37.91 -30.90
C GLN A 395 -18.49 -38.88 -30.17
N ILE A 396 -19.68 -39.17 -30.71
CA ILE A 396 -20.67 -40.09 -30.08
C ILE A 396 -20.83 -41.42 -30.84
N HIS A 397 -20.07 -41.68 -31.89
CA HIS A 397 -19.98 -43.02 -32.48
C HIS A 397 -18.53 -43.42 -32.66
N LEU A 398 -17.99 -44.12 -31.65
CA LEU A 398 -17.07 -45.27 -31.76
C LEU A 398 -16.97 -45.96 -30.41
#